data_AF-A0A975QQG9-F1
#
_entry.id   AF-A0A975QQG9-F1
#
_cell.length_a   1.000
_cell.length_b   1.000
_cell.length_c   1.000
_cell.angle_alpha   90.00
_cell.angle_beta   90.00
_cell.angle_gamma   90.00
#
_symmetry.space_group_name_H-M   'P 1'
#
loop_
_entity.id
_entity.type
_entity.pdbx_description
1 polymer ?
#
loop_
_entity_poly.entity_id
_entity_poly.type
_entity_poly.pdbx_seq_one_letter_code
_entity_poly.pdbx_strand_id
1 'polypeptide(L)'
;MKKFLLAFMVTAVVVLALPTVEAKIGEVLTTEEREDYKEAKEISKEANLEIKNLVIEAKELAEEYPEYTEDIIQNLVVVTNEIAYSAIEAIKELGFVAVCEYKTYIIGGQEVEIDPLRVYGW
;
A
#
# COMPACT_ATOMS: atom_id res chain seq x y z
N MET A 1 -21.42 55.27 -30.42
CA MET A 1 -21.31 55.30 -28.95
C MET A 1 -22.01 54.08 -28.38
N LYS A 2 -21.37 53.38 -27.42
CA LYS A 2 -21.98 52.44 -26.43
C LYS A 2 -22.50 51.10 -27.03
N LYS A 3 -22.13 49.90 -26.58
CA LYS A 3 -21.48 49.41 -25.35
C LYS A 3 -20.72 48.11 -25.67
N PHE A 4 -19.50 47.98 -25.14
CA PHE A 4 -18.79 46.70 -25.02
C PHE A 4 -19.54 45.82 -24.01
N LEU A 5 -19.98 44.64 -24.45
CA LEU A 5 -20.46 43.58 -23.56
C LEU A 5 -19.23 42.84 -23.02
N LEU A 6 -18.85 43.18 -21.78
CA LEU A 6 -17.87 42.42 -21.01
C LEU A 6 -18.57 41.15 -20.52
N ALA A 7 -18.28 40.00 -21.13
CA ALA A 7 -18.70 38.71 -20.62
C ALA A 7 -17.80 38.35 -19.42
N PHE A 8 -18.32 38.49 -18.21
CA PHE A 8 -17.69 38.02 -16.98
C PHE A 8 -17.77 36.49 -16.97
N MET A 9 -16.65 35.82 -17.29
CA MET A 9 -16.50 34.38 -17.17
C MET A 9 -16.35 34.05 -15.67
N VAL A 10 -17.46 33.65 -15.04
CA VAL A 10 -17.43 33.15 -13.66
C VAL A 10 -16.89 31.73 -13.70
N THR A 11 -15.59 31.57 -13.47
CA THR A 11 -14.97 30.26 -13.26
C THR A 11 -15.44 29.74 -11.91
N ALA A 12 -16.42 28.83 -11.92
CA ALA A 12 -16.84 28.11 -10.73
C ALA A 12 -15.70 27.17 -10.32
N VAL A 13 -14.92 27.59 -9.32
CA VAL A 13 -13.95 26.71 -8.66
C VAL A 13 -14.76 25.73 -7.79
N VAL A 14 -14.96 24.52 -8.31
CA VAL A 14 -15.50 23.41 -7.53
C VAL A 14 -14.40 22.99 -6.56
N VAL A 15 -14.50 23.48 -5.32
CA VAL A 15 -13.67 23.00 -4.21
C VAL A 15 -14.17 21.60 -3.87
N LEU A 16 -13.46 20.57 -4.36
CA LEU A 16 -13.65 19.20 -3.91
C LEU A 16 -13.18 19.14 -2.46
N ALA A 17 -14.13 19.05 -1.52
CA ALA A 17 -13.84 18.79 -0.12
C ALA A 17 -13.22 17.39 -0.01
N LEU A 18 -11.90 17.33 0.12
CA LEU A 18 -11.22 16.11 0.53
C LEU A 18 -11.59 15.84 2.00
N PRO A 19 -11.98 14.61 2.38
CA PRO A 19 -12.19 14.28 3.78
C PRO A 19 -10.85 14.42 4.52
N THR A 20 -10.78 15.40 5.42
CA THR A 20 -9.64 15.56 6.33
C THR A 20 -9.71 14.47 7.38
N VAL A 21 -8.77 13.52 7.33
CA VAL A 21 -8.51 12.61 8.44
C VAL A 21 -7.85 13.45 9.54
N GLU A 22 -8.63 13.83 10.55
CA GLU A 22 -8.09 14.51 11.75
C GLU A 22 -7.26 13.51 12.54
N ALA A 23 -5.93 13.68 12.51
CA ALA A 23 -5.03 12.94 13.40
C ALA A 23 -5.27 13.43 14.84
N LYS A 24 -5.77 12.53 15.70
CA LYS A 24 -5.91 12.79 17.14
C LYS A 24 -4.55 12.74 17.82
N ILE A 25 -3.84 13.87 17.82
CA ILE A 25 -2.57 13.99 18.54
C ILE A 25 -2.87 14.22 20.03
N GLY A 26 -2.70 13.19 20.87
CA GLY A 26 -2.60 13.34 22.34
C GLY A 26 -3.58 12.57 23.21
N GLU A 27 -4.42 11.68 22.67
CA GLU A 27 -5.26 10.80 23.50
C GLU A 27 -4.46 9.56 23.96
N VAL A 28 -4.53 9.26 25.27
CA VAL A 28 -4.02 7.99 25.81
C VAL A 28 -4.91 6.89 25.30
N LEU A 29 -4.32 5.94 24.58
CA LEU A 29 -5.08 4.82 24.04
C LEU A 29 -5.84 4.07 25.09
N THR A 30 -7.07 3.72 24.73
CA THR A 30 -7.83 2.70 25.43
C THR A 30 -7.07 1.37 25.35
N THR A 31 -7.42 0.43 26.23
CA THR A 31 -6.83 -0.91 26.17
C THR A 31 -7.25 -1.63 24.88
N GLU A 32 -8.46 -1.37 24.39
CA GLU A 32 -8.99 -1.90 23.12
C GLU A 32 -8.15 -1.42 21.92
N GLU A 33 -7.98 -0.11 21.74
CA GLU A 33 -7.16 0.44 20.65
C GLU A 33 -5.70 -0.03 20.69
N ARG A 34 -5.16 -0.35 21.88
CA ARG A 34 -3.83 -0.95 22.01
C ARG A 34 -3.77 -2.39 21.54
N GLU A 35 -4.79 -3.19 21.81
CA GLU A 35 -4.86 -4.56 21.32
C GLU A 35 -5.11 -4.57 19.81
N ASP A 36 -6.02 -3.72 19.29
CA ASP A 36 -6.28 -3.60 17.85
C ASP A 36 -5.01 -3.15 17.10
N TYR A 37 -4.22 -2.23 17.67
CA TYR A 37 -2.94 -1.85 17.08
C TYR A 37 -1.91 -3.00 17.08
N LYS A 38 -1.93 -3.87 18.09
CA LYS A 38 -1.06 -5.06 18.08
C LYS A 38 -1.52 -6.04 17.01
N GLU A 39 -2.82 -6.25 16.89
CA GLU A 39 -3.41 -7.11 15.86
C GLU A 39 -3.06 -6.61 14.46
N ALA A 40 -3.24 -5.31 14.18
CA ALA A 40 -2.85 -4.69 12.92
C ALA A 40 -1.36 -4.93 12.58
N LYS A 41 -0.47 -4.83 13.57
CA LYS A 41 0.96 -5.10 13.39
C LYS A 41 1.26 -6.58 13.13
N GLU A 42 0.55 -7.50 13.77
CA GLU A 42 0.73 -8.93 13.49
C GLU A 42 0.23 -9.29 12.09
N ILE A 43 -0.92 -8.76 11.64
CA ILE A 43 -1.40 -8.91 10.25
C ILE A 43 -0.34 -8.45 9.25
N SER A 44 0.21 -7.24 9.44
CA SER A 44 1.27 -6.72 8.57
C SER A 44 2.53 -7.58 8.60
N LYS A 45 2.90 -8.11 9.77
CA LYS A 45 4.09 -8.96 9.94
C LYS A 45 3.92 -10.32 9.25
N GLU A 46 2.75 -10.94 9.35
CA GLU A 46 2.42 -12.20 8.69
C GLU A 46 2.44 -12.04 7.17
N ALA A 47 1.76 -11.02 6.64
CA ALA A 47 1.77 -10.71 5.21
C ALA A 47 3.20 -10.46 4.68
N ASN A 48 4.01 -9.69 5.42
CA ASN A 48 5.41 -9.45 5.06
C ASN A 48 6.28 -10.71 5.07
N LEU A 49 6.03 -11.63 6.00
CA LEU A 49 6.74 -12.90 6.07
C LEU A 49 6.39 -13.79 4.87
N GLU A 50 5.11 -13.84 4.50
CA GLU A 50 4.64 -14.57 3.33
C GLU A 50 5.24 -14.00 2.03
N ILE A 51 5.15 -12.69 1.82
CA ILE A 51 5.77 -11.99 0.68
C ILE A 51 7.27 -12.29 0.61
N LYS A 52 7.98 -12.25 1.75
CA LYS A 52 9.41 -12.59 1.80
C LYS A 52 9.68 -14.02 1.33
N ASN A 53 8.86 -14.99 1.73
CA ASN A 53 9.03 -16.38 1.34
C ASN A 53 8.79 -16.56 -0.16
N LEU A 54 7.77 -15.91 -0.73
CA LEU A 54 7.50 -15.91 -2.17
C LEU A 54 8.67 -15.32 -2.97
N VAL A 55 9.30 -14.25 -2.48
CA VAL A 55 10.50 -13.68 -3.12
C VAL A 55 11.68 -14.66 -3.10
N ILE A 56 11.84 -15.44 -2.04
CA ILE A 56 12.90 -16.47 -1.96
C ILE A 56 12.62 -17.56 -2.98
N GLU A 57 11.41 -18.09 -3.01
CA GLU A 57 10.98 -19.11 -3.97
C GLU A 57 11.15 -18.63 -5.43
N ALA A 58 10.73 -17.41 -5.74
CA ALA A 58 10.89 -16.83 -7.07
C ALA A 58 12.36 -16.71 -7.50
N LYS A 59 13.29 -16.44 -6.57
CA LYS A 59 14.73 -16.42 -6.86
C LYS A 59 15.26 -17.81 -7.19
N GLU A 60 14.86 -18.82 -6.41
CA GLU A 60 15.25 -20.21 -6.64
C GLU A 60 14.71 -20.71 -7.99
N LEU A 61 13.43 -20.44 -8.29
CA LEU A 61 12.82 -20.79 -9.56
C LEU A 61 13.48 -20.08 -10.75
N ALA A 62 13.82 -18.79 -10.64
CA ALA A 62 14.47 -18.07 -11.72
C ALA A 62 15.93 -18.52 -11.95
N GLU A 63 16.59 -19.08 -10.93
CA GLU A 63 17.91 -19.71 -11.07
C GLU A 63 17.81 -21.08 -11.74
N GLU A 64 16.81 -21.89 -11.37
CA GLU A 64 16.59 -23.21 -11.95
C GLU A 64 16.05 -23.15 -13.39
N TYR A 65 15.21 -22.15 -13.67
CA TYR A 65 14.44 -22.00 -14.91
C TYR A 65 14.56 -20.58 -15.51
N PRO A 66 15.76 -20.16 -15.95
CA PRO A 66 16.01 -18.78 -16.36
C PRO A 66 15.15 -18.32 -17.54
N GLU A 67 14.76 -19.21 -18.44
CA GLU A 67 13.88 -18.90 -19.58
C GLU A 67 12.46 -18.49 -19.18
N TYR A 68 12.04 -18.80 -17.94
CA TYR A 68 10.73 -18.43 -17.38
C TYR A 68 10.79 -17.29 -16.36
N THR A 69 11.95 -16.62 -16.22
CA THR A 69 12.16 -15.55 -15.22
C THR A 69 11.06 -14.47 -15.26
N GLU A 70 10.65 -14.05 -16.46
CA GLU A 70 9.61 -13.03 -16.63
C GLU A 70 8.25 -13.48 -16.07
N ASP A 71 7.81 -14.69 -16.42
CA ASP A 71 6.54 -15.26 -15.95
C ASP A 71 6.56 -15.46 -14.43
N ILE A 72 7.70 -15.87 -13.87
CA ILE A 72 7.91 -16.01 -12.42
C ILE A 72 7.76 -14.65 -11.73
N ILE A 73 8.39 -13.59 -12.25
CA ILE A 73 8.31 -12.23 -11.71
C ILE A 73 6.87 -11.70 -11.80
N GLN A 74 6.19 -11.88 -12.93
CA GLN A 74 4.81 -11.43 -13.09
C GLN A 74 3.87 -12.12 -12.09
N ASN A 75 4.00 -13.44 -11.93
CA ASN A 75 3.22 -14.17 -10.95
C ASN A 75 3.52 -13.73 -9.52
N LEU A 76 4.80 -13.53 -9.18
CA LEU A 76 5.22 -13.01 -7.88
C LEU A 76 4.52 -11.68 -7.58
N VAL A 77 4.60 -10.71 -8.50
CA VAL A 77 4.00 -9.37 -8.31
C VAL A 77 2.49 -9.45 -8.08
N VAL A 78 1.78 -10.28 -8.87
CA VAL A 78 0.33 -10.47 -8.70
C VAL A 78 0.01 -11.00 -7.31
N VAL A 79 0.65 -12.08 -6.90
CA VAL A 79 0.38 -12.72 -5.59
C VAL A 79 0.75 -11.79 -4.44
N THR A 80 1.89 -11.10 -4.50
CA THR A 80 2.31 -10.17 -3.44
C THR A 80 1.36 -8.97 -3.32
N ASN A 81 0.80 -8.50 -4.44
CA ASN A 81 -0.19 -7.43 -4.44
C ASN A 81 -1.53 -7.87 -3.80
N GLU A 82 -1.98 -9.11 -4.07
CA GLU A 82 -3.19 -9.66 -3.45
C GLU A 82 -3.05 -9.83 -1.94
N ILE A 83 -1.88 -10.33 -1.47
CA ILE A 83 -1.55 -10.43 -0.05
C ILE A 83 -1.53 -9.03 0.58
N ALA A 84 -0.84 -8.08 -0.05
CA ALA A 84 -0.73 -6.71 0.45
C ALA A 84 -2.11 -6.05 0.56
N TYR A 85 -2.93 -6.15 -0.48
CA TYR A 85 -4.29 -5.62 -0.50
C TYR A 85 -5.17 -6.20 0.60
N SER A 86 -5.14 -7.53 0.77
CA SER A 86 -5.95 -8.22 1.78
C SER A 86 -5.58 -7.78 3.21
N ALA A 87 -4.27 -7.67 3.48
CA ALA A 87 -3.79 -7.20 4.78
C ALA A 87 -4.10 -5.72 5.02
N ILE A 88 -4.03 -4.86 3.99
CA ILE A 88 -4.42 -3.45 4.11
C ILE A 88 -5.91 -3.31 4.48
N GLU A 89 -6.81 -4.04 3.81
CA GLU A 89 -8.23 -3.97 4.14
C GLU A 89 -8.51 -4.48 5.56
N ALA A 90 -7.86 -5.57 6.01
CA ALA A 90 -8.00 -6.05 7.39
C ALA A 90 -7.50 -5.02 8.43
N ILE A 91 -6.37 -4.36 8.17
CA ILE A 91 -5.82 -3.32 9.05
C ILE A 91 -6.73 -2.07 9.09
N LYS A 92 -7.35 -1.74 7.96
CA LYS A 92 -8.31 -0.64 7.84
C LYS A 92 -9.61 -0.92 8.58
N GLU A 93 -10.08 -2.17 8.62
CA GLU A 93 -11.23 -2.57 9.44
C GLU A 93 -10.97 -2.38 10.94
N LEU A 94 -9.71 -2.48 11.39
CA LEU A 94 -9.28 -2.16 12.75
C LEU A 94 -9.12 -0.64 13.00
N GLY A 95 -9.39 0.21 12.00
CA GLY A 95 -9.30 1.68 12.12
C GLY A 95 -7.89 2.25 11.92
N PHE A 96 -6.95 1.47 11.39
CA PHE A 96 -5.56 1.89 11.15
C PHE A 96 -5.27 2.09 9.66
N VAL A 97 -4.14 2.73 9.37
CA VAL A 97 -3.64 2.89 7.99
C VAL A 97 -2.39 2.04 7.82
N ALA A 98 -2.36 1.23 6.76
CA ALA A 98 -1.16 0.56 6.28
C ALA A 98 -0.81 1.06 4.88
N VAL A 99 0.48 1.13 4.58
CA VAL A 99 1.01 1.50 3.25
C VAL A 99 2.14 0.55 2.85
N CYS A 100 2.32 0.39 1.55
CA CYS A 100 3.45 -0.36 0.99
C CYS A 100 4.70 0.54 0.93
N GLU A 101 5.81 0.06 1.49
CA GLU A 101 7.14 0.68 1.34
C GLU A 101 8.01 -0.19 0.42
N TYR A 102 7.90 0.03 -0.90
CA TYR A 102 8.57 -0.76 -1.93
C TYR A 102 10.05 -1.05 -1.62
N LYS A 103 10.44 -2.32 -1.80
CA LYS A 103 11.83 -2.77 -1.75
C LYS A 103 12.21 -3.44 -3.06
N THR A 104 13.40 -3.09 -3.56
CA THR A 104 13.96 -3.69 -4.76
C THR A 104 14.66 -5.00 -4.44
N TYR A 105 14.36 -6.04 -5.22
CA TYR A 105 15.00 -7.35 -5.20
C TYR A 105 15.57 -7.66 -6.59
N ILE A 106 16.69 -8.38 -6.62
CA ILE A 106 17.24 -8.92 -7.88
C ILE A 106 16.74 -10.36 -8.05
N ILE A 107 16.03 -10.64 -9.15
CA ILE A 107 15.48 -11.96 -9.49
C ILE A 107 15.83 -12.25 -10.94
N GLY A 108 16.57 -13.34 -11.20
CA GLY A 108 17.04 -13.68 -12.57
C GLY A 108 17.82 -12.54 -13.26
N GLY A 109 18.49 -11.67 -12.49
CA GLY A 109 19.22 -10.51 -13.00
C GLY A 109 18.37 -9.26 -13.27
N GLN A 110 17.07 -9.29 -12.97
CA GLN A 110 16.17 -8.14 -13.11
C GLN A 110 15.89 -7.47 -11.77
N GLU A 111 15.76 -6.15 -11.75
CA GLU A 111 15.29 -5.38 -10.59
C GLU A 111 13.76 -5.45 -10.50
N VAL A 112 13.25 -5.93 -9.37
CA VAL A 112 11.82 -6.10 -9.11
C VAL A 112 11.47 -5.38 -7.81
N GLU A 113 10.52 -4.45 -7.87
CA GLU A 113 9.96 -3.80 -6.68
C GLU A 113 8.86 -4.69 -6.09
N ILE A 114 8.97 -4.99 -4.79
CA ILE A 114 7.99 -5.78 -4.03
C ILE A 114 7.54 -4.97 -2.82
N ASP A 115 6.30 -5.17 -2.41
CA ASP A 115 5.52 -4.28 -1.53
C ASP A 115 5.47 -4.78 -0.07
N PRO A 116 6.50 -4.59 0.77
CA PRO A 116 6.33 -4.84 2.18
C PRO A 116 5.42 -3.78 2.81
N LEU A 117 4.54 -4.22 3.69
CA LEU A 117 3.59 -3.40 4.40
C LEU A 117 4.20 -2.77 5.65
N ARG A 118 3.79 -1.53 5.92
CA ARG A 118 4.05 -0.84 7.18
C ARG A 118 2.76 -0.27 7.74
N VAL A 119 2.49 -0.57 9.01
CA VAL A 119 1.36 0.00 9.76
C VAL A 119 1.76 1.33 10.35
N TYR A 120 0.94 2.35 10.13
CA TYR A 120 1.04 3.64 10.77
C TYR A 120 -0.03 3.73 11.86
N GLY A 121 0.39 4.07 13.08
CA GLY A 121 -0.52 4.62 14.08
C GLY A 121 -0.90 6.06 13.73
N TRP A 122 -1.91 6.59 14.40
CA TRP A 122 -2.31 8.00 14.34
C TRP A 122 -1.19 8.96 14.80
#